data_AF-A0A0R2RZZ0-F1
#
_entry.id   AF-A0A0R2RZZ0-F1
#
_cell.length_a   1.000
_cell.length_b   1.000
_cell.length_c   1.000
_cell.angle_alpha   90.00
_cell.angle_beta   90.00
_cell.angle_gamma   90.00
#
_symmetry.space_group_name_H-M   'P 1'
#
loop_
_entity.id
_entity.type
_entity.pdbx_description
1 polymer ?
#
loop_
_entity_poly.entity_id
_entity_poly.type
_entity_poly.pdbx_seq_one_letter_code
_entity_poly.pdbx_strand_id
1 'polypeptide(L)' 'MKMNKEITISNIDELIDYLELNYDSLSEKDYGRILFETLDVYASKLETKEEAIKQILDYHKLISSRPKQWEKPFFMD' A
#
# COMPACT_ATOMS: atom_id res chain seq x y z
N MET A 1 -17.85 20.55 -13.01
CA MET A 1 -16.53 19.99 -13.34
C MET A 1 -15.94 19.46 -12.03
N LYS A 2 -16.08 18.16 -11.75
CA LYS A 2 -15.51 17.58 -10.53
C LYS A 2 -14.00 17.48 -10.77
N MET A 3 -13.23 18.34 -10.11
CA MET A 3 -11.78 18.22 -10.10
C MET A 3 -11.45 16.93 -9.35
N ASN A 4 -11.13 15.87 -10.10
CA ASN A 4 -10.48 14.70 -9.51
C ASN A 4 -9.10 15.18 -9.07
N LYS A 5 -8.96 15.42 -7.76
CA LYS A 5 -7.69 15.78 -7.16
C LYS A 5 -6.82 14.54 -7.27
N GLU A 6 -5.82 14.54 -8.15
CA GLU A 6 -4.81 13.48 -8.18
C GLU A 6 -4.11 13.50 -6.83
N ILE A 7 -4.14 12.35 -6.14
CA ILE A 7 -3.44 12.15 -4.88
C ILE A 7 -2.15 11.43 -5.26
N THR A 8 -1.04 12.16 -5.21
CA THR A 8 0.28 11.56 -5.38
C THR A 8 0.75 11.09 -4.02
N ILE A 9 0.86 9.77 -3.86
CA ILE A 9 1.43 9.13 -2.67
C ILE A 9 2.91 8.85 -2.99
N SER A 10 3.80 9.57 -2.33
CA SER A 10 5.24 9.54 -2.63
C SER A 10 6.01 8.58 -1.73
N ASN A 11 5.46 8.25 -0.57
CA ASN A 11 6.08 7.41 0.44
C ASN A 11 5.03 6.67 1.29
N ILE A 12 5.49 5.73 2.11
CA ILE A 12 4.63 4.89 2.95
C ILE A 12 3.91 5.70 4.03
N ASP A 13 4.51 6.76 4.56
CA ASP A 13 3.91 7.58 5.62
C ASP A 13 2.71 8.36 5.06
N GLU A 14 2.83 8.92 3.85
CA GLU A 14 1.72 9.56 3.13
C GLU A 14 0.58 8.58 2.82
N LEU A 15 0.89 7.31 2.52
CA LEU A 15 -0.13 6.27 2.35
C LEU A 15 -0.88 6.02 3.66
N ILE A 16 -0.16 5.93 4.77
CA ILE A 16 -0.73 5.71 6.09
C ILE A 16 -1.61 6.90 6.48
N ASP A 17 -1.10 8.13 6.37
CA ASP A 17 -1.86 9.35 6.68
C ASP A 17 -3.14 9.45 5.83
N TYR A 18 -3.03 9.14 4.53
CA TYR A 18 -4.18 9.14 3.65
C TYR A 18 -5.25 8.14 4.10
N LEU A 19 -4.83 6.92 4.45
CA LEU A 19 -5.74 5.91 4.95
C LEU A 19 -6.30 6.31 6.31
N GLU A 20 -5.51 6.86 7.22
CA GLU A 20 -5.98 7.31 8.52
C GLU A 20 -7.14 8.29 8.44
N LEU A 21 -7.09 9.18 7.44
CA LEU A 21 -8.08 10.22 7.19
C LEU A 21 -9.28 9.74 6.35
N ASN A 22 -9.09 8.74 5.49
CA ASN A 22 -10.10 8.37 4.49
C ASN A 22 -10.60 6.91 4.59
N TYR A 23 -10.07 6.09 5.50
CA TYR A 23 -10.35 4.65 5.57
C TYR A 23 -11.85 4.32 5.58
N ASP A 24 -12.63 5.06 6.37
CA ASP A 24 -14.07 4.82 6.51
C ASP A 24 -14.83 5.13 5.22
N SER A 25 -14.30 6.04 4.40
CA SER A 25 -14.87 6.44 3.11
C SER A 25 -14.47 5.53 1.94
N LEU A 26 -13.43 4.70 2.11
CA LEU A 26 -12.94 3.81 1.08
C LEU A 26 -13.79 2.55 0.98
N SER A 27 -14.13 2.16 -0.26
CA SER A 27 -14.65 0.82 -0.51
C SER A 27 -13.54 -0.23 -0.46
N GLU A 28 -13.89 -1.49 -0.29
CA GLU A 28 -12.94 -2.60 -0.34
C GLU A 28 -12.13 -2.62 -1.65
N LYS A 29 -12.82 -2.34 -2.77
CA LYS A 29 -12.23 -2.26 -4.10
C LYS A 29 -11.25 -1.11 -4.21
N ASP A 30 -11.59 0.06 -3.69
CA ASP A 30 -10.72 1.24 -3.75
C ASP A 30 -9.48 1.05 -2.86
N TYR A 31 -9.66 0.50 -1.66
CA TYR A 31 -8.56 0.14 -0.77
C TYR A 31 -7.61 -0.85 -1.44
N GLY A 32 -8.13 -1.95 -1.99
CA GLY A 32 -7.30 -2.94 -2.69
C GLY A 32 -6.59 -2.36 -3.91
N ARG A 33 -7.24 -1.45 -4.64
CA ARG A 33 -6.61 -0.74 -5.75
C ARG A 33 -5.47 0.17 -5.30
N ILE A 34 -5.65 0.95 -4.23
CA ILE A 34 -4.60 1.81 -3.68
C ILE A 34 -3.40 0.97 -3.29
N LEU A 35 -3.61 -0.14 -2.58
CA LEU A 35 -2.51 -1.01 -2.16
C LEU A 35 -1.81 -1.68 -3.35
N PHE A 36 -2.56 -2.05 -4.37
CA PHE A 36 -1.96 -2.57 -5.59
C PHE A 36 -1.13 -1.51 -6.32
N GLU A 37 -1.64 -0.30 -6.50
CA GLU A 37 -0.94 0.77 -7.21
C GLU A 37 0.29 1.30 -6.42
N THR A 38 0.25 1.27 -5.09
CA THR A 38 1.31 1.81 -4.23
C THR A 38 2.36 0.78 -3.80
N LEU A 39 1.95 -0.47 -3.55
CA LEU A 39 2.80 -1.52 -2.98
C LEU A 39 2.88 -2.78 -3.86
N ASP A 40 2.18 -2.83 -4.99
CA ASP A 40 2.07 -4.01 -5.86
C ASP A 40 1.55 -5.26 -5.11
N VAL A 41 0.61 -5.04 -4.18
CA VAL A 41 -0.02 -6.11 -3.38
C VAL A 41 -1.54 -6.15 -3.57
N TYR A 42 -2.09 -7.35 -3.64
CA TYR A 42 -3.53 -7.57 -3.62
C TYR A 42 -4.00 -7.73 -2.18
N ALA A 43 -4.84 -6.81 -1.73
CA ALA A 43 -5.41 -6.82 -0.39
C ALA A 43 -6.86 -6.37 -0.42
N SER A 44 -7.65 -6.84 0.56
CA SER A 44 -9.02 -6.40 0.81
C SER A 44 -9.05 -5.51 2.05
N LYS A 45 -10.05 -4.61 2.11
CA LYS A 45 -10.30 -3.78 3.29
C LYS A 45 -10.60 -4.68 4.48
N LEU A 46 -9.94 -4.39 5.60
CA LEU A 46 -10.12 -5.07 6.87
C LEU A 46 -11.29 -4.46 7.66
N GLU A 47 -11.67 -5.10 8.76
CA GLU A 47 -12.77 -4.60 9.60
C GLU A 47 -12.39 -3.30 10.31
N THR A 48 -11.12 -3.18 10.69
CA THR A 48 -10.62 -2.01 11.42
C THR A 48 -9.49 -1.30 10.66
N LYS A 49 -9.45 0.02 10.84
CA LYS A 49 -8.40 0.89 10.30
C LYS A 49 -7.02 0.50 10.83
N GLU A 50 -6.93 0.16 12.11
CA GLU A 50 -5.68 -0.23 12.76
C GLU A 50 -5.09 -1.51 12.15
N GLU A 51 -5.93 -2.51 11.86
CA GLU A 51 -5.48 -3.73 11.19
C GLU A 51 -4.99 -3.45 9.77
N ALA A 52 -5.68 -2.57 9.03
CA ALA A 52 -5.27 -2.22 7.68
C ALA A 52 -3.92 -1.52 7.65
N ILE A 53 -3.70 -0.54 8.53
CA ILE A 53 -2.42 0.14 8.66
C ILE A 53 -1.31 -0.85 9.06
N LYS A 54 -1.59 -1.75 10.01
CA LYS A 54 -0.65 -2.79 10.41
C LYS A 54 -0.26 -3.69 9.23
N GLN A 55 -1.24 -4.13 8.44
CA GLN A 55 -1.00 -4.96 7.26
C GLN A 55 -0.12 -4.24 6.22
N ILE A 56 -0.35 -2.96 5.99
CA ILE A 56 0.45 -2.12 5.09
C ILE A 56 1.89 -2.00 5.56
N LEU A 57 2.10 -1.76 6.85
CA LEU A 57 3.44 -1.74 7.44
C LEU A 57 4.15 -3.09 7.29
N ASP A 58 3.43 -4.20 7.46
CA ASP A 58 3.96 -5.55 7.29
C ASP A 58 4.33 -5.83 5.82
N TYR A 59 3.49 -5.41 4.86
CA TYR A 59 3.83 -5.49 3.44
C TYR A 59 5.03 -4.63 3.08
N HIS A 60 5.09 -3.39 3.56
CA HIS A 60 6.21 -2.50 3.32
C HIS A 60 7.52 -3.07 3.90
N LYS A 61 7.47 -3.64 5.11
CA LYS A 61 8.62 -4.35 5.70
C LYS A 61 9.02 -5.56 4.87
N LEU A 62 8.06 -6.37 4.42
CA LEU A 62 8.33 -7.53 3.58
C LEU A 62 8.99 -7.14 2.26
N ILE A 63 8.47 -6.13 1.58
CA ILE A 63 9.02 -5.60 0.33
C ILE A 63 10.42 -5.03 0.55
N SER A 64 10.61 -4.26 1.62
CA SER A 64 11.90 -3.67 1.99
C SER A 64 12.94 -4.70 2.44
N SER A 65 12.49 -5.84 2.98
CA SER A 65 13.36 -6.94 3.43
C SER A 65 13.72 -7.91 2.31
N ARG A 66 13.06 -7.84 1.16
CA ARG A 66 13.45 -8.65 -0.01
C ARG A 66 14.75 -8.08 -0.56
N PRO A 67 15.76 -8.93 -0.81
CA PRO A 67 16.97 -8.50 -1.49
C PRO A 67 16.55 -7.86 -2.81
N LYS A 68 17.04 -6.66 -3.07
CA LYS A 68 16.75 -5.98 -4.34
C LYS A 68 17.24 -6.86 -5.48
N GLN A 69 16.70 -6.69 -6.68
CA GLN A 69 17.02 -7.57 -7.82
C GLN A 69 18.55 -7.62 -8.11
N TRP A 70 19.29 -6.58 -7.73
CA TRP A 70 20.76 -6.51 -7.82
C TRP A 70 21.53 -7.20 -6.67
N GLU A 71 20.85 -7.58 -5.59
CA GLU A 71 21.41 -8.33 -4.44
C GLU A 71 21.12 -9.84 -4.55
N LYS A 72 20.31 -10.26 -5.53
CA LYS A 72 20.13 -11.67 -5.82
C LYS A 72 21.44 -12.23 -6.39
N PRO A 73 22.00 -13.32 -5.81
CA PRO A 73 23.16 -13.98 -6.40
C PRO A 73 22.83 -14.37 -7.83
N PHE A 74 23.79 -14.18 -8.74
CA PHE A 74 23.72 -14.42 -10.18
C PHE A 74 23.42 -15.90 -10.58
N PHE A 75 23.05 -16.76 -9.63
CA PHE A 75 22.90 -18.22 -9.80
C PHE A 75 21.45 -18.69 -9.62
N MET A 76 20.49 -17.99 -10.22
CA MET A 76 19.17 -18.58 -10.49
C MET A 76 18.82 -18.27 -11.96
N ASP A 77 19.46 -19.05 -12.83
CA ASP A 77 18.95 -19.38 -14.17
C ASP A 77 17.85 -20.44 -14.07
#